data_AF-A0A519UUP0-F1
#
_entry.id   AF-A0A519UUP0-F1
#
_cell.length_a   1.000
_cell.length_b   1.000
_cell.length_c   1.000
_cell.angle_alpha   90.00
_cell.angle_beta   90.00
_cell.angle_gamma   90.00
#
_symmetry.space_group_name_H-M   'P 1'
#
loop_
_entity.id
_entity.type
_entity.pdbx_description
1 polymer ?
#
loop_
_entity_poly.entity_id
_entity_poly.type
_entity_poly.pdbx_seq_one_letter_code
_entity_poly.pdbx_strand_id
1 'polypeptide(L)'
;MKRYVKFLLALTVFVSCKGETKKVENTDIPKVVDERVLDSQLHNSELDSIRRIINSTNKSQEKNVSYVFSLEDFPSAEGNEGTAYYISGRLNKIEIVFFGETGKAIFNYLFKNDVVNVAELRYSYNGMLTDVKSDADMKLSEENHYKIDLKGKRVEDSDTTDSLYLAIMQNVPTKL
;
A
#
# COMPACT_ATOMS: atom_id res chain seq x y z
N MET A 1 4.61 -61.53 5.75
CA MET A 1 4.39 -62.04 7.13
C MET A 1 4.00 -60.84 8.01
N LYS A 2 2.98 -60.97 8.89
CA LYS A 2 2.57 -60.15 10.07
C LYS A 2 3.02 -58.66 10.20
N ARG A 3 2.25 -57.72 10.77
CA ARG A 3 0.80 -57.50 11.03
C ARG A 3 0.71 -56.25 11.95
N TYR A 4 -0.09 -55.22 11.60
CA TYR A 4 -0.81 -54.33 12.55
C TYR A 4 0.13 -53.43 13.44
N VAL A 5 -0.27 -52.30 14.03
CA VAL A 5 -1.45 -52.01 14.88
C VAL A 5 -2.03 -50.61 14.58
N LYS A 6 -3.36 -50.54 14.50
CA LYS A 6 -4.14 -49.30 14.54
C LYS A 6 -4.29 -48.88 16.00
N PHE A 7 -4.21 -47.59 16.31
CA PHE A 7 -4.90 -47.04 17.48
C PHE A 7 -6.05 -46.13 17.03
N LEU A 8 -7.15 -46.26 17.75
CA LEU A 8 -8.49 -45.83 17.35
C LEU A 8 -9.27 -45.60 18.66
N LEU A 9 -9.69 -44.35 18.91
CA LEU A 9 -10.83 -43.92 19.75
C LEU A 9 -10.89 -42.37 19.59
N ALA A 10 -11.94 -41.67 19.16
CA ALA A 10 -13.40 -41.84 19.23
C ALA A 10 -14.05 -41.40 20.55
N LEU A 11 -15.27 -40.82 20.42
CA LEU A 11 -16.13 -40.10 21.39
C LEU A 11 -15.72 -38.62 21.65
N THR A 12 -16.61 -37.59 21.67
CA THR A 12 -18.04 -37.53 21.26
C THR A 12 -18.52 -36.09 20.92
N VAL A 13 -19.39 -35.98 19.89
CA VAL A 13 -20.64 -35.19 19.77
C VAL A 13 -20.93 -34.04 20.76
N PHE A 14 -21.25 -32.86 20.22
CA PHE A 14 -22.34 -32.01 20.74
C PHE A 14 -23.40 -31.75 19.64
N VAL A 15 -24.67 -31.88 20.04
CA VAL A 15 -25.84 -31.90 19.16
C VAL A 15 -26.35 -30.48 18.84
N SER A 16 -26.91 -30.34 17.64
CA SER A 16 -27.59 -29.15 17.13
C SER A 16 -28.85 -28.78 17.92
N CYS A 17 -29.07 -27.48 18.12
CA CYS A 17 -30.40 -26.92 18.36
C CYS A 17 -30.75 -25.92 17.25
N LYS A 18 -31.43 -26.39 16.20
CA LYS A 18 -32.34 -25.54 15.41
C LYS A 18 -33.71 -25.56 16.10
N GLY A 19 -34.24 -24.39 16.42
CA GLY A 19 -35.63 -24.20 16.85
C GLY A 19 -36.39 -23.40 15.80
N GLU A 20 -37.55 -23.89 15.38
CA GLU A 20 -38.33 -23.33 14.27
C GLU A 20 -39.26 -22.17 14.67
N THR A 21 -39.69 -21.43 13.66
CA THR A 21 -40.63 -20.30 13.73
C THR A 21 -42.05 -20.69 14.13
N LYS A 22 -42.75 -19.78 14.83
CA LYS A 22 -44.22 -19.66 14.75
C LYS A 22 -44.64 -18.21 14.51
N LYS A 23 -45.58 -18.01 13.58
CA LYS A 23 -46.36 -16.76 13.40
C LYS A 23 -47.71 -16.93 14.11
N VAL A 24 -48.17 -15.90 14.83
CA VAL A 24 -49.52 -15.58 15.37
C VAL A 24 -49.37 -14.16 15.98
N GLU A 25 -50.20 -13.14 15.78
CA GLU A 25 -51.29 -12.88 14.81
C GLU A 25 -51.48 -11.34 14.64
N ASN A 26 -52.54 -10.86 13.98
CA ASN A 26 -52.91 -9.43 13.89
C ASN A 26 -54.19 -9.16 14.70
N THR A 27 -54.27 -8.04 15.44
CA THR A 27 -55.56 -7.44 15.87
C THR A 27 -55.45 -5.94 16.19
N ASP A 28 -55.86 -5.11 15.22
CA ASP A 28 -56.74 -3.94 15.32
C ASP A 28 -56.63 -2.85 16.43
N ILE A 29 -56.04 -1.71 16.01
CA ILE A 29 -56.44 -0.29 16.21
C ILE A 29 -56.48 0.31 17.67
N PRO A 30 -56.67 1.64 17.86
CA PRO A 30 -55.57 2.59 18.10
C PRO A 30 -55.54 3.20 19.51
N LYS A 31 -54.45 3.93 19.82
CA LYS A 31 -54.53 5.04 20.78
C LYS A 31 -53.63 6.23 20.43
N VAL A 32 -54.28 7.37 20.25
CA VAL A 32 -53.68 8.70 20.11
C VAL A 32 -53.33 9.27 21.49
N VAL A 33 -52.08 9.66 21.70
CA VAL A 33 -51.57 10.86 22.43
C VAL A 33 -50.12 10.99 21.93
N ASP A 34 -49.85 11.76 20.89
CA ASP A 34 -49.53 13.20 20.93
C ASP A 34 -48.26 13.52 21.73
N GLU A 35 -47.14 13.66 21.01
CA GLU A 35 -46.07 14.57 21.43
C GLU A 35 -45.44 15.25 20.22
N ARG A 36 -46.09 16.35 19.79
CA ARG A 36 -45.51 17.52 19.10
C ARG A 36 -44.55 17.26 17.94
N VAL A 37 -45.08 17.52 16.73
CA VAL A 37 -44.26 18.14 15.67
C VAL A 37 -43.73 19.47 16.22
N LEU A 38 -42.45 19.51 16.59
CA LEU A 38 -41.70 20.75 16.66
C LEU A 38 -40.70 20.76 15.51
N ASP A 39 -41.06 21.49 14.47
CA ASP A 39 -40.14 21.93 13.43
C ASP A 39 -39.01 22.72 14.09
N SER A 40 -37.85 22.09 14.24
CA SER A 40 -36.58 22.77 14.44
C SER A 40 -35.71 22.51 13.23
N GLN A 41 -35.87 23.42 12.24
CA GLN A 41 -34.82 23.92 11.35
C GLN A 41 -33.48 23.21 11.59
N LEU A 42 -33.15 22.25 10.72
CA LEU A 42 -31.86 21.58 10.76
C LEU A 42 -30.79 22.63 10.47
N HIS A 43 -30.25 23.23 11.54
CA HIS A 43 -29.07 24.09 11.50
C HIS A 43 -27.95 23.22 10.95
N ASN A 44 -27.75 23.27 9.63
CA ASN A 44 -26.56 22.76 9.00
C ASN A 44 -25.42 23.60 9.56
N SER A 45 -24.80 23.11 10.63
CA SER A 45 -23.61 23.76 11.14
C SER A 45 -22.58 23.82 10.01
N GLU A 46 -21.70 24.81 10.03
CA GLU A 46 -20.56 24.82 9.09
C GLU A 46 -19.79 23.49 9.21
N LEU A 47 -19.71 22.93 10.42
CA LEU A 47 -19.15 21.61 10.70
C LEU A 47 -19.87 20.46 9.97
N ASP A 48 -21.19 20.45 9.85
CA ASP A 48 -21.93 19.43 9.09
C ASP A 48 -21.74 19.57 7.58
N SER A 49 -21.62 20.80 7.10
CA SER A 49 -21.31 21.09 5.69
C SER A 49 -19.86 20.68 5.37
N ILE A 50 -18.90 21.05 6.23
CA ILE A 50 -17.50 20.64 6.17
C ILE A 50 -17.37 19.11 6.26
N ARG A 51 -18.09 18.45 7.16
CA ARG A 51 -18.12 16.98 7.30
C ARG A 51 -18.66 16.32 6.04
N ARG A 52 -19.69 16.91 5.41
CA ARG A 52 -20.24 16.42 4.14
C ARG A 52 -19.26 16.62 2.98
N ILE A 53 -18.59 17.77 2.92
CA ILE A 53 -17.52 18.06 1.94
C ILE A 53 -16.35 17.09 2.11
N ILE A 54 -15.80 16.94 3.32
CA ILE A 54 -14.73 15.99 3.64
C ILE A 54 -15.14 14.56 3.26
N ASN A 55 -16.38 14.16 3.53
CA ASN A 55 -16.88 12.83 3.17
C ASN A 55 -17.10 12.66 1.65
N SER A 56 -17.51 13.70 0.91
CA SER A 56 -17.61 13.64 -0.56
C SER A 56 -16.23 13.62 -1.23
N THR A 57 -15.29 14.42 -0.71
CA THR A 57 -13.90 14.47 -1.20
C THR A 57 -13.20 13.13 -0.95
N ASN A 58 -13.33 12.56 0.25
CA ASN A 58 -12.79 11.22 0.58
C ASN A 58 -13.44 10.05 -0.18
N LYS A 59 -14.63 10.24 -0.76
CA LYS A 59 -15.35 9.20 -1.53
C LYS A 59 -15.14 9.33 -3.05
N SER A 60 -14.52 10.42 -3.50
CA SER A 60 -14.26 10.71 -4.92
C SER A 60 -12.76 10.86 -5.25
N GLN A 61 -11.88 10.92 -4.26
CA GLN A 61 -10.43 10.88 -4.49
C GLN A 61 -9.95 9.43 -4.48
N GLU A 62 -9.27 9.03 -5.56
CA GLU A 62 -8.28 7.96 -5.46
C GLU A 62 -7.31 8.36 -4.36
N LYS A 63 -7.27 7.57 -3.28
CA LYS A 63 -6.42 7.89 -2.13
C LYS A 63 -4.97 7.64 -2.50
N ASN A 64 -4.33 8.71 -2.96
CA ASN A 64 -2.90 8.77 -3.17
C ASN A 64 -2.22 8.88 -1.80
N VAL A 65 -1.54 7.82 -1.39
CA VAL A 65 -0.81 7.73 -0.12
C VAL A 65 0.67 7.55 -0.43
N SER A 66 1.54 8.20 0.34
CA SER A 66 2.98 7.98 0.29
C SER A 66 3.48 7.37 1.60
N TYR A 67 4.48 6.50 1.50
CA TYR A 67 5.19 5.89 2.63
C TYR A 67 6.69 6.11 2.42
N VAL A 68 7.32 6.83 3.34
CA VAL A 68 8.77 7.10 3.33
C VAL A 68 9.48 5.99 4.09
N PHE A 69 10.61 5.52 3.56
CA PHE A 69 11.43 4.46 4.13
C PHE A 69 12.92 4.69 3.81
N SER A 70 13.78 3.92 4.47
CA SER A 70 15.19 3.78 4.13
C SER A 70 15.58 2.31 4.20
N LEU A 71 16.72 1.95 3.62
CA LEU A 71 17.31 0.61 3.69
C LEU A 71 18.58 0.69 4.54
N GLU A 72 18.52 0.22 5.79
CA GLU A 72 19.66 0.26 6.73
C GLU A 72 20.83 -0.63 6.26
N ASP A 73 20.53 -1.80 5.69
CA ASP A 73 21.51 -2.80 5.27
C ASP A 73 22.01 -2.62 3.81
N PHE A 74 21.56 -1.59 3.08
CA PHE A 74 21.95 -1.39 1.67
C PHE A 74 23.07 -0.34 1.55
N PRO A 75 24.19 -0.63 0.86
CA PRO A 75 25.36 0.23 0.87
C PRO A 75 25.09 1.62 0.28
N SER A 76 25.28 2.64 1.12
CA SER A 76 25.30 4.05 0.74
C SER A 76 26.27 4.78 1.66
N ALA A 77 27.12 5.67 1.12
CA ALA A 77 28.08 6.40 1.95
C ALA A 77 27.38 7.45 2.82
N GLU A 78 26.39 8.16 2.26
CA GLU A 78 25.70 9.29 2.89
C GLU A 78 24.21 8.97 3.17
N GLY A 79 23.87 7.68 3.23
CA GLY A 79 22.50 7.19 3.45
C GLY A 79 21.63 7.14 2.19
N ASN A 80 20.38 6.74 2.37
CA ASN A 80 19.39 6.59 1.30
C ASN A 80 17.97 6.94 1.79
N GLU A 81 17.14 7.42 0.88
CA GLU A 81 15.73 7.75 1.15
C GLU A 81 14.85 7.20 0.02
N GLY A 82 13.81 6.46 0.39
CA GLY A 82 12.82 5.89 -0.50
C GLY A 82 11.42 6.40 -0.20
N THR A 83 10.61 6.60 -1.25
CA THR A 83 9.18 6.86 -1.14
C THR A 83 8.40 5.87 -2.01
N ALA A 84 7.49 5.14 -1.36
CA ALA A 84 6.51 4.27 -2.01
C ALA A 84 5.17 5.01 -2.15
N TYR A 85 4.60 5.00 -3.35
CA TYR A 85 3.36 5.68 -3.71
C TYR A 85 2.26 4.66 -4.01
N TYR A 86 1.09 4.87 -3.43
CA TYR A 86 -0.06 3.97 -3.53
C TYR A 86 -1.23 4.70 -4.17
N ILE A 87 -1.90 4.04 -5.13
CA ILE A 87 -3.16 4.51 -5.71
C ILE A 87 -4.24 3.52 -5.32
N SER A 88 -5.32 3.99 -4.69
CA SER A 88 -6.43 3.15 -4.23
C SER A 88 -5.98 1.94 -3.39
N GLY A 89 -5.04 2.17 -2.46
CA GLY A 89 -4.51 1.16 -1.54
C GLY A 89 -3.56 0.13 -2.18
N ARG A 90 -3.11 0.34 -3.41
CA ARG A 90 -2.15 -0.55 -4.11
C ARG A 90 -0.88 0.19 -4.48
N LEU A 91 0.26 -0.45 -4.25
CA LEU A 91 1.56 0.07 -4.66
C LEU A 91 1.59 0.34 -6.18
N ASN A 92 1.99 1.54 -6.56
CA ASN A 92 1.99 2.03 -7.94
C ASN A 92 3.39 2.45 -8.41
N LYS A 93 4.12 3.18 -7.57
CA LYS A 93 5.49 3.62 -7.84
C LYS A 93 6.34 3.45 -6.58
N ILE A 94 7.62 3.11 -6.73
CA ILE A 94 8.65 3.42 -5.74
C ILE A 94 9.71 4.32 -6.39
N GLU A 95 10.18 5.30 -5.64
CA GLU A 95 11.38 6.07 -5.95
C GLU A 95 12.35 5.89 -4.78
N ILE A 96 13.63 5.63 -5.03
CA ILE A 96 14.67 5.60 -4.00
C ILE A 96 15.92 6.31 -4.49
N VAL A 97 16.52 7.10 -3.60
CA VAL A 97 17.74 7.87 -3.84
C VAL A 97 18.84 7.38 -2.92
N PHE A 98 20.02 7.10 -3.48
CA PHE A 98 21.25 6.80 -2.77
C PHE A 98 22.21 7.97 -2.90
N PHE A 99 22.71 8.47 -1.77
CA PHE A 99 23.63 9.60 -1.71
C PHE A 99 25.07 9.12 -1.45
N GLY A 100 26.02 9.67 -2.22
CA GLY A 100 27.45 9.50 -1.98
C GLY A 100 28.20 10.82 -2.15
N GLU A 101 29.47 10.85 -1.75
CA GLU A 101 30.31 12.05 -1.74
C GLU A 101 30.44 12.76 -3.11
N THR A 102 30.38 11.99 -4.21
CA THR A 102 30.68 12.46 -5.58
C THR A 102 29.50 12.28 -6.56
N GLY A 103 28.34 11.81 -6.08
CA GLY A 103 27.18 11.58 -6.92
C GLY A 103 25.95 11.04 -6.17
N LYS A 104 24.81 11.00 -6.86
CA LYS A 104 23.59 10.31 -6.40
C LYS A 104 23.10 9.31 -7.45
N ALA A 105 22.50 8.21 -7.00
CA ALA A 105 21.77 7.28 -7.85
C ALA A 105 20.28 7.32 -7.49
N ILE A 106 19.41 7.41 -8.50
CA ILE A 106 17.96 7.39 -8.36
C ILE A 106 17.43 6.15 -9.07
N PHE A 107 16.63 5.35 -8.38
CA PHE A 107 15.93 4.20 -8.95
C PHE A 107 14.43 4.44 -8.90
N ASN A 108 13.77 4.35 -10.06
CA ASN A 108 12.33 4.48 -10.20
C ASN A 108 11.73 3.14 -10.63
N TYR A 109 10.82 2.61 -9.81
CA TYR A 109 10.10 1.36 -10.04
C TYR A 109 8.62 1.67 -10.31
N LEU A 110 8.16 1.48 -11.54
CA LEU A 110 6.77 1.74 -11.95
C LEU A 110 6.02 0.44 -12.24
N PHE A 111 5.09 0.09 -11.35
CA PHE A 111 4.33 -1.15 -11.38
C PHE A 111 3.21 -1.09 -12.42
N LYS A 112 3.21 -2.03 -13.37
CA LYS A 112 2.20 -2.17 -14.42
C LYS A 112 1.80 -3.63 -14.59
N ASN A 113 0.67 -4.01 -13.98
CA ASN A 113 0.19 -5.38 -13.90
C ASN A 113 1.29 -6.30 -13.31
N ASP A 114 1.76 -7.29 -14.07
CA ASP A 114 2.74 -8.30 -13.64
C ASP A 114 4.20 -7.91 -13.91
N VAL A 115 4.45 -6.68 -14.38
CA VAL A 115 5.78 -6.16 -14.74
C VAL A 115 6.05 -4.83 -14.03
N VAL A 116 7.28 -4.66 -13.56
CA VAL A 116 7.79 -3.38 -13.06
C VAL A 116 8.75 -2.80 -14.11
N ASN A 117 8.54 -1.54 -14.50
CA ASN A 117 9.46 -0.82 -15.36
C ASN A 117 10.46 -0.12 -14.44
N VAL A 118 11.75 -0.33 -14.68
CA VAL A 118 12.84 0.22 -13.87
C VAL A 118 13.58 1.27 -14.68
N ALA A 119 13.79 2.44 -14.09
CA ALA A 119 14.69 3.46 -14.60
C ALA A 119 15.75 3.77 -13.52
N GLU A 120 17.01 3.55 -13.86
CA GLU A 120 18.17 3.90 -13.04
C GLU A 120 18.81 5.17 -13.62
N LEU A 121 18.99 6.19 -12.80
CA LEU A 121 19.63 7.44 -13.18
C LEU A 121 20.79 7.70 -12.23
N ARG A 122 22.01 7.80 -12.73
CA ARG A 122 23.19 8.16 -11.93
C ARG A 122 23.68 9.53 -12.32
N TYR A 123 23.98 10.33 -11.32
CA TYR A 123 24.48 11.68 -11.49
C TYR A 123 25.82 11.80 -10.80
N SER A 124 26.83 12.31 -11.51
CA SER A 124 28.05 12.84 -10.93
C SER A 124 27.83 14.29 -10.48
N TYR A 125 28.42 14.68 -9.37
CA TYR A 125 28.52 16.08 -8.97
C TYR A 125 29.67 16.78 -9.70
N ASN A 126 29.56 18.09 -9.86
CA ASN A 126 30.65 18.93 -10.39
C ASN A 126 31.76 19.20 -9.33
N GLY A 127 31.50 18.87 -8.06
CA GLY A 127 32.39 19.01 -6.90
C GLY A 127 32.10 17.93 -5.86
N MET A 128 32.31 18.20 -4.57
CA MET A 128 31.87 17.30 -3.48
C MET A 128 30.39 17.54 -3.14
N LEU A 129 29.75 16.60 -2.45
CA LEU A 129 28.36 16.72 -1.96
C LEU A 129 28.10 18.05 -1.23
N THR A 130 29.07 18.52 -0.44
CA THR A 130 28.99 19.79 0.30
C THR A 130 28.93 21.04 -0.60
N ASP A 131 29.35 20.92 -1.86
CA ASP A 131 29.37 22.01 -2.83
C ASP A 131 28.08 22.06 -3.67
N VAL A 132 27.31 20.97 -3.70
CA VAL A 132 26.05 20.85 -4.47
C VAL A 132 24.98 21.72 -3.83
N LYS A 133 24.50 22.72 -4.58
CA LYS A 133 23.43 23.64 -4.15
C LYS A 133 22.14 23.45 -4.94
N SER A 134 22.24 22.82 -6.11
CA SER A 134 21.15 22.62 -7.05
C SER A 134 21.44 21.48 -8.02
N ASP A 135 20.43 21.01 -8.76
CA ASP A 135 20.65 20.04 -9.85
C ASP A 135 21.51 20.60 -11.00
N ALA A 136 21.78 21.91 -11.06
CA ALA A 136 22.74 22.47 -12.02
C ALA A 136 24.21 22.16 -11.65
N ASP A 137 24.48 21.82 -10.40
CA ASP A 137 25.78 21.36 -9.92
C ASP A 137 26.00 19.86 -10.18
N MET A 138 25.08 19.24 -10.96
CA MET A 138 25.00 17.82 -11.21
C MET A 138 24.94 17.52 -12.71
N LYS A 139 25.44 16.35 -13.09
CA LYS A 139 25.40 15.87 -14.47
C LYS A 139 25.00 14.40 -14.50
N LEU A 140 24.00 14.06 -15.32
CA LEU A 140 23.65 12.67 -15.62
C LEU A 140 24.86 11.98 -16.27
N SER A 141 25.33 10.90 -15.64
CA SER A 141 26.50 10.12 -16.06
C SER A 141 26.11 8.76 -16.64
N GLU A 142 25.02 8.17 -16.16
CA GLU A 142 24.49 6.87 -16.62
C GLU A 142 22.96 6.88 -16.52
N GLU A 143 22.29 6.29 -17.51
CA GLU A 143 20.84 6.10 -17.56
C GLU A 143 20.53 4.71 -18.12
N ASN A 144 19.90 3.85 -17.31
CA ASN A 144 19.53 2.49 -17.69
C ASN A 144 18.01 2.30 -17.55
N HIS A 145 17.39 1.65 -18.55
CA HIS A 145 15.98 1.28 -18.53
C HIS A 145 15.82 -0.20 -18.82
N TYR A 146 15.06 -0.92 -17.99
CA TYR A 146 14.75 -2.33 -18.18
C TYR A 146 13.43 -2.70 -17.49
N LYS A 147 13.03 -3.97 -17.60
CA LYS A 147 11.83 -4.49 -16.94
C LYS A 147 12.18 -5.67 -16.05
N ILE A 148 11.48 -5.77 -14.94
CA ILE A 148 11.53 -6.94 -14.06
C ILE A 148 10.12 -7.50 -13.85
N ASP A 149 10.03 -8.80 -13.59
CA ASP A 149 8.81 -9.40 -13.04
C ASP A 149 8.62 -8.99 -11.57
N LEU A 150 7.46 -9.32 -10.99
CA LEU A 150 7.18 -9.02 -9.57
C LEU A 150 8.14 -9.73 -8.58
N LYS A 151 9.00 -10.65 -9.03
CA LYS A 151 10.02 -11.37 -8.26
C LYS A 151 11.43 -10.82 -8.50
N GLY A 152 11.57 -9.71 -9.22
CA GLY A 152 12.84 -9.04 -9.47
C GLY A 152 13.68 -9.64 -10.61
N LYS A 153 13.22 -10.65 -11.33
CA LYS A 153 13.95 -11.20 -12.49
C LYS A 153 13.79 -10.28 -13.69
N ARG A 154 14.88 -9.97 -14.41
CA ARG A 154 14.79 -9.17 -15.64
C ARG A 154 13.99 -9.93 -16.71
N VAL A 155 13.15 -9.19 -17.43
CA VAL A 155 12.30 -9.74 -18.50
C VAL A 155 13.13 -10.03 -19.75
N GLU A 156 14.14 -9.20 -20.00
CA GLU A 156 15.07 -9.33 -21.13
C GLU A 156 16.16 -10.41 -20.88
N ASP A 157 16.46 -10.72 -19.63
CA ASP A 157 17.46 -11.72 -19.20
C ASP A 157 17.02 -12.36 -17.87
N SER A 158 16.43 -13.55 -17.94
CA SER A 158 15.84 -14.20 -16.77
C SER A 158 16.84 -14.66 -15.70
N ASP A 159 18.14 -14.68 -16.00
CA ASP A 159 19.18 -15.10 -15.06
C ASP A 159 19.68 -13.91 -14.21
N THR A 160 19.52 -12.68 -14.70
CA THR A 160 19.76 -11.47 -13.90
C THR A 160 18.57 -11.15 -12.99
N THR A 161 18.87 -10.87 -11.72
CA THR A 161 17.88 -10.46 -10.69
C THR A 161 18.26 -9.11 -10.09
N ASP A 162 17.28 -8.23 -9.92
CA ASP A 162 17.43 -6.95 -9.23
C ASP A 162 17.38 -7.15 -7.70
N SER A 163 18.56 -7.18 -7.09
CA SER A 163 18.73 -7.30 -5.63
C SER A 163 18.24 -6.08 -4.85
N LEU A 164 18.26 -4.88 -5.45
CA LEU A 164 17.78 -3.66 -4.80
C LEU A 164 16.25 -3.70 -4.70
N TYR A 165 15.57 -4.03 -5.79
CA TYR A 165 14.13 -4.28 -5.78
C TYR A 165 13.73 -5.31 -4.71
N LEU A 166 14.46 -6.43 -4.60
CA LEU A 166 14.18 -7.44 -3.59
C LEU A 166 14.36 -6.92 -2.15
N ALA A 167 15.39 -6.10 -1.87
CA ALA A 167 15.58 -5.48 -0.56
C ALA A 167 14.49 -4.47 -0.21
N ILE A 168 14.04 -3.67 -1.19
CA ILE A 168 12.91 -2.75 -1.06
C ILE A 168 11.63 -3.51 -0.74
N MET A 169 11.32 -4.56 -1.50
CA MET A 169 10.06 -5.31 -1.35
C MET A 169 9.97 -6.18 -0.08
N GLN A 170 11.06 -6.31 0.69
CA GLN A 170 11.02 -6.86 2.05
C GLN A 170 10.47 -5.86 3.08
N ASN A 171 10.66 -4.55 2.83
CA ASN A 171 10.37 -3.47 3.78
C ASN A 171 9.15 -2.62 3.37
N VAL A 172 8.79 -2.61 2.08
CA VAL A 172 7.66 -1.85 1.54
C VAL A 172 6.43 -2.75 1.35
N PRO A 173 5.29 -2.50 2.02
CA PRO A 173 4.07 -3.29 1.82
C PRO A 173 3.50 -3.08 0.41
N THR A 174 2.92 -4.11 -0.21
CA THR A 174 2.31 -3.98 -1.55
C THR A 174 0.92 -3.34 -1.52
N LYS A 175 0.31 -3.23 -0.34
CA LYS A 175 -1.05 -2.71 -0.11
C LYS A 175 -1.14 -1.99 1.24
N LEU A 176 -2.05 -1.03 1.34
CA LEU A 176 -2.43 -0.30 2.55
C LEU A 176 -3.95 -0.35 2.76
#